data_AF-A0A8S3ZZ52-F1
#
_entry.id   AF-A0A8S3ZZ52-F1
#
_cell.length_a   1.000
_cell.length_b   1.000
_cell.length_c   1.000
_cell.angle_alpha   90.00
_cell.angle_beta   90.00
_cell.angle_gamma   90.00
#
_symmetry.space_group_name_H-M   'P 1'
#
loop_
_entity.id
_entity.type
_entity.pdbx_description
1 polymer ?
#
loop_
_entity_poly.entity_id
_entity_poly.type
_entity_poly.pdbx_seq_one_letter_code
_entity_poly.pdbx_strand_id
1 'polypeptide(L)'
;MGKKNIKKRHSNSLADQQKGRKTTQLATSNGNHKQKEAANYSVDKLLDKAEQLIDEFNYELAQKFCQRALEHEPDSVRALETSASLLLELGNTESAKHCLGRAVEVCPDSGFSKYMTLGQLMEGASAVQCYQKGIELMLKEKQEKEAQEVAAAASCDDRPVTDRDISNAYCSIAEIYLTDCCFDEAAEEKCKEFVEKALAADGDNPEALQLKASFLLSKQEIEEAKELIKKSVSLWLPKLQASDTDTAGDAEFDAVEICPVPYSTRMQCAKILIEVEEYELSTDVSETLLDENDEVPDVWYLIGWANYLQGQDYYGNARHYLHKAKEVYVKVKYQDLALLGHIDELLKELGPGREEDTEGVKEPDVGLEIESSDDEEMDQ
;
A
#
# COMPACT_ATOMS: atom_id res chain seq x y z
N MET A 1 39.64 -10.43 59.48
CA MET A 1 39.06 -10.80 60.79
C MET A 1 37.60 -11.16 60.54
N GLY A 2 36.98 -12.30 60.85
CA GLY A 2 37.41 -13.62 61.29
C GLY A 2 36.25 -14.63 61.09
N LYS A 3 36.59 -15.82 60.54
CA LYS A 3 36.07 -17.20 60.77
C LYS A 3 34.55 -17.44 60.80
N LYS A 4 34.01 -18.15 59.78
CA LYS A 4 33.79 -19.63 59.66
C LYS A 4 32.65 -20.20 60.54
N ASN A 5 31.63 -20.81 59.92
CA ASN A 5 31.52 -22.28 59.78
C ASN A 5 30.21 -22.76 59.12
N ILE A 6 30.37 -23.81 58.31
CA ILE A 6 29.36 -24.66 57.68
C ILE A 6 29.00 -25.84 58.60
N LYS A 7 27.75 -26.33 58.53
CA LYS A 7 27.29 -27.76 58.62
C LYS A 7 25.78 -27.77 58.92
N LYS A 8 24.93 -28.71 58.53
CA LYS A 8 24.90 -29.84 57.57
C LYS A 8 23.43 -30.32 57.54
N ARG A 9 23.05 -31.01 56.46
CA ARG A 9 21.77 -31.68 56.18
C ARG A 9 21.24 -32.64 57.27
N HIS A 10 19.91 -32.82 57.29
CA HIS A 10 19.15 -34.10 57.32
C HIS A 10 17.65 -33.74 57.23
N SER A 11 16.88 -34.02 56.16
CA SER A 11 16.37 -35.29 55.60
C SER A 11 15.26 -35.96 56.42
N ASN A 12 14.22 -36.39 55.69
CA ASN A 12 13.15 -37.35 56.03
C ASN A 12 11.90 -36.75 56.69
N SER A 13 10.68 -37.22 56.42
CA SER A 13 10.12 -38.14 55.44
C SER A 13 8.61 -38.13 55.67
N LEU A 14 7.87 -38.52 54.62
CA LEU A 14 6.46 -38.89 54.57
C LEU A 14 6.03 -39.95 55.60
N ALA A 15 4.70 -40.11 55.69
CA ALA A 15 3.88 -41.13 56.37
C ALA A 15 3.28 -40.64 57.72
N ASP A 16 2.02 -40.88 58.08
CA ASP A 16 0.95 -41.68 57.48
C ASP A 16 -0.38 -41.35 58.21
N GLN A 17 -1.49 -41.60 57.51
CA GLN A 17 -2.76 -42.17 58.01
C GLN A 17 -3.61 -41.52 59.14
N GLN A 18 -4.76 -41.03 58.67
CA GLN A 18 -6.12 -41.51 58.95
C GLN A 18 -6.78 -41.38 60.36
N LYS A 19 -8.03 -40.88 60.26
CA LYS A 19 -9.28 -41.17 60.99
C LYS A 19 -9.63 -40.35 62.24
N GLY A 20 -10.71 -39.60 62.09
CA GLY A 20 -11.55 -39.13 63.19
C GLY A 20 -12.80 -38.38 62.70
N ARG A 21 -13.85 -39.12 62.31
CA ARG A 21 -15.21 -38.55 62.12
C ARG A 21 -15.74 -38.08 63.47
N LYS A 22 -16.05 -36.79 63.61
CA LYS A 22 -17.07 -36.28 64.53
C LYS A 22 -17.89 -35.19 63.85
N THR A 23 -19.17 -35.22 64.20
CA THR A 23 -20.35 -34.64 63.60
C THR A 23 -20.57 -33.17 63.99
N THR A 24 -21.21 -32.44 63.07
CA THR A 24 -22.08 -31.25 63.27
C THR A 24 -21.42 -29.92 63.64
N GLN A 25 -21.37 -28.99 62.68
CA GLN A 25 -22.22 -27.78 62.71
C GLN A 25 -22.03 -26.95 61.43
N LEU A 26 -23.15 -26.44 60.92
CA LEU A 26 -23.23 -25.56 59.76
C LEU A 26 -22.35 -24.32 59.97
N ALA A 27 -21.46 -24.06 59.01
CA ALA A 27 -21.02 -22.71 58.68
C ALA A 27 -21.05 -22.60 57.16
N THR A 28 -22.12 -21.97 56.67
CA THR A 28 -22.27 -21.47 55.31
C THR A 28 -21.14 -20.50 55.02
N SER A 29 -20.14 -20.91 54.25
CA SER A 29 -19.33 -20.00 53.44
C SER A 29 -19.73 -20.20 51.99
N ASN A 30 -20.70 -19.42 51.53
CA ASN A 30 -20.92 -19.17 50.11
C ASN A 30 -19.63 -18.58 49.54
N GLY A 31 -18.76 -19.45 49.04
CA GLY A 31 -17.76 -19.06 48.06
C GLY A 31 -18.52 -18.65 46.81
N ASN A 32 -18.67 -17.35 46.62
CA ASN A 32 -19.05 -16.75 45.34
C ASN A 32 -18.01 -17.19 44.30
N HIS A 33 -18.21 -18.35 43.68
CA HIS A 33 -17.83 -18.52 42.29
C HIS A 33 -18.76 -17.62 41.49
N LYS A 34 -18.41 -16.33 41.42
CA LYS A 34 -18.75 -15.53 40.26
C LYS A 34 -17.99 -16.18 39.12
N GLN A 35 -18.61 -17.16 38.45
CA GLN A 35 -18.42 -17.27 37.01
C GLN A 35 -18.66 -15.87 36.49
N LYS A 36 -17.60 -15.19 36.06
CA LYS A 36 -17.76 -14.02 35.20
C LYS A 36 -18.49 -14.58 33.99
N GLU A 37 -19.79 -14.35 33.90
CA GLU A 37 -20.51 -14.45 32.63
C GLU A 37 -19.68 -13.64 31.65
N ALA A 38 -18.98 -14.33 30.75
CA ALA A 38 -18.32 -13.68 29.65
C ALA A 38 -19.44 -12.95 28.92
N ALA A 39 -19.42 -11.62 28.96
CA ALA A 39 -20.37 -10.82 28.20
C ALA A 39 -20.35 -11.37 26.77
N ASN A 40 -21.46 -11.97 26.36
CA ASN A 40 -21.60 -12.63 25.07
C ASN A 40 -21.87 -11.50 24.07
N TYR A 41 -20.80 -10.87 23.59
CA TYR A 41 -20.88 -9.86 22.55
C TYR A 41 -21.23 -10.57 21.24
N SER A 42 -22.12 -9.99 20.43
CA SER A 42 -22.35 -10.48 19.07
C SER A 42 -21.08 -10.31 18.24
N VAL A 43 -20.90 -11.17 17.24
CA VAL A 43 -19.78 -11.09 16.30
C VAL A 43 -19.73 -9.71 15.65
N ASP A 44 -20.88 -9.16 15.21
CA ASP A 44 -20.94 -7.81 14.64
C ASP A 44 -20.33 -6.75 15.55
N LYS A 45 -20.67 -6.74 16.85
CA LYS A 45 -20.13 -5.75 17.79
C LYS A 45 -18.63 -5.92 18.05
N LEU A 46 -18.13 -7.16 17.96
CA LEU A 46 -16.70 -7.41 18.05
C LEU A 46 -15.98 -6.87 16.82
N LEU A 47 -16.58 -7.01 15.63
CA LEU A 47 -16.03 -6.54 14.37
C LEU A 47 -16.10 -5.02 14.22
N ASP A 48 -17.23 -4.39 14.57
CA ASP A 48 -17.35 -2.92 14.61
C ASP A 48 -16.26 -2.33 15.52
N LYS A 49 -15.96 -2.99 16.65
CA LYS A 49 -14.89 -2.54 17.56
C LYS A 49 -13.50 -2.81 17.00
N ALA A 50 -13.31 -3.91 16.27
CA ALA A 50 -12.04 -4.20 15.61
C ALA A 50 -11.74 -3.17 14.52
N GLU A 51 -12.72 -2.86 13.67
CA GLU A 51 -12.63 -1.83 12.61
C GLU A 51 -12.29 -0.46 13.21
N GLN A 52 -13.02 -0.02 14.25
CA GLN A 52 -12.67 1.21 14.96
C GLN A 52 -11.22 1.21 15.49
N LEU A 53 -10.74 0.08 16.01
CA LEU A 53 -9.38 -0.01 16.53
C LEU A 53 -8.32 -0.04 15.41
N ILE A 54 -8.67 -0.55 14.23
CA ILE A 54 -7.82 -0.46 13.03
C ILE A 54 -7.69 1.01 12.62
N ASP A 55 -8.80 1.75 12.55
CA ASP A 55 -8.82 3.18 12.24
C ASP A 55 -8.04 4.02 13.27
N GLU A 56 -8.03 3.58 14.54
CA GLU A 56 -7.25 4.18 15.64
C GLU A 56 -5.78 3.70 15.68
N PHE A 57 -5.33 2.90 14.70
CA PHE A 57 -3.99 2.29 14.63
C PHE A 57 -3.62 1.41 15.84
N ASN A 58 -4.62 0.89 16.56
CA ASN A 58 -4.46 0.03 17.73
C ASN A 58 -4.56 -1.45 17.34
N TYR A 59 -3.60 -1.89 16.54
CA TYR A 59 -3.62 -3.18 15.87
C TYR A 59 -3.55 -4.37 16.84
N GLU A 60 -2.79 -4.27 17.94
CA GLU A 60 -2.68 -5.37 18.91
C GLU A 60 -4.00 -5.64 19.63
N LEU A 61 -4.81 -4.60 19.86
CA LEU A 61 -6.13 -4.77 20.45
C LEU A 61 -7.14 -5.21 19.39
N ALA A 62 -7.11 -4.63 18.18
CA ALA A 62 -7.94 -5.06 17.05
C ALA A 62 -7.81 -6.57 16.80
N GLN A 63 -6.58 -7.09 16.85
CA GLN A 63 -6.31 -8.52 16.65
C GLN A 63 -7.04 -9.40 17.66
N LYS A 64 -7.14 -8.98 18.93
CA LYS A 64 -7.86 -9.73 19.97
C LYS A 64 -9.37 -9.73 19.72
N PHE A 65 -9.92 -8.65 19.18
CA PHE A 65 -11.33 -8.58 18.81
C PHE A 65 -11.63 -9.47 17.60
N CYS A 66 -10.81 -9.40 16.55
CA CYS A 66 -10.89 -10.29 15.40
C CYS A 66 -10.78 -11.77 15.79
N GLN A 67 -9.79 -12.12 16.62
CA GLN A 67 -9.61 -13.49 17.11
C GLN A 67 -10.84 -13.97 17.88
N ARG A 68 -11.39 -13.12 18.76
CA ARG A 68 -12.60 -13.47 19.52
C ARG A 68 -13.81 -13.64 18.61
N ALA A 69 -13.97 -12.80 17.58
CA ALA A 69 -15.03 -12.95 16.58
C ALA A 69 -14.94 -14.32 15.88
N LEU A 70 -13.75 -14.72 15.45
CA LEU A 70 -13.49 -16.02 14.81
C LEU A 70 -13.61 -17.21 15.78
N GLU A 71 -13.34 -17.03 17.08
CA GLU A 71 -13.61 -18.07 18.09
C GLU A 71 -15.11 -18.33 18.27
N HIS A 72 -15.94 -17.29 18.11
CA HIS A 72 -17.40 -17.40 18.16
C HIS A 72 -17.97 -17.96 16.84
N GLU A 73 -17.52 -17.44 15.70
CA GLU A 73 -17.94 -17.84 14.35
C GLU A 73 -16.73 -18.00 13.42
N PRO A 74 -16.13 -19.21 13.36
CA PRO A 74 -14.90 -19.46 12.59
C PRO A 74 -15.00 -19.20 11.09
N ASP A 75 -16.22 -19.32 10.55
CA ASP A 75 -16.53 -19.15 9.12
C ASP A 75 -17.31 -17.85 8.87
N SER A 76 -17.23 -16.85 9.76
CA SER A 76 -17.78 -15.52 9.47
C SER A 76 -16.93 -14.82 8.41
N VAL A 77 -17.50 -14.61 7.22
CA VAL A 77 -16.83 -13.97 6.08
C VAL A 77 -16.32 -12.57 6.45
N ARG A 78 -17.17 -11.74 7.08
CA ARG A 78 -16.78 -10.42 7.58
C ARG A 78 -15.61 -10.52 8.57
N ALA A 79 -15.65 -11.46 9.52
CA ALA A 79 -14.55 -11.62 10.47
C ALA A 79 -13.23 -12.05 9.80
N LEU A 80 -13.30 -12.89 8.77
CA LEU A 80 -12.14 -13.31 7.98
C LEU A 80 -11.57 -12.14 7.16
N GLU A 81 -12.42 -11.33 6.53
CA GLU A 81 -12.03 -10.13 5.77
C GLU A 81 -11.44 -9.04 6.68
N THR A 82 -12.09 -8.71 7.81
CA THR A 82 -11.55 -7.75 8.80
C THR A 82 -10.21 -8.25 9.37
N SER A 83 -10.08 -9.55 9.62
CA SER A 83 -8.80 -10.15 10.05
C SER A 83 -7.72 -10.05 8.97
N ALA A 84 -8.08 -10.28 7.71
CA ALA A 84 -7.15 -10.17 6.59
C ALA A 84 -6.66 -8.73 6.42
N SER A 85 -7.57 -7.74 6.46
CA SER A 85 -7.21 -6.31 6.41
C SER A 85 -6.23 -5.95 7.53
N LEU A 86 -6.53 -6.30 8.79
CA LEU A 86 -5.60 -6.07 9.91
C LEU A 86 -4.24 -6.76 9.70
N LEU A 87 -4.22 -7.98 9.15
CA LEU A 87 -2.98 -8.70 8.90
C LEU A 87 -2.14 -8.02 7.80
N LEU A 88 -2.77 -7.39 6.81
CA LEU A 88 -2.09 -6.59 5.79
C LEU A 88 -1.46 -5.33 6.40
N GLU A 89 -2.18 -4.61 7.26
CA GLU A 89 -1.63 -3.46 8.01
C GLU A 89 -0.41 -3.85 8.86
N LEU A 90 -0.40 -5.08 9.39
CA LEU A 90 0.72 -5.64 10.14
C LEU A 90 1.84 -6.23 9.26
N GLY A 91 1.72 -6.15 7.93
CA GLY A 91 2.67 -6.70 6.96
C GLY A 91 2.71 -8.23 6.90
N ASN A 92 1.70 -8.92 7.44
CA ASN A 92 1.59 -10.38 7.45
C ASN A 92 0.73 -10.88 6.27
N THR A 93 1.29 -10.72 5.08
CA THR A 93 0.65 -11.05 3.80
C THR A 93 0.18 -12.51 3.71
N GLU A 94 0.99 -13.47 4.17
CA GLU A 94 0.65 -14.89 4.04
C GLU A 94 -0.53 -15.30 4.93
N SER A 95 -0.62 -14.74 6.15
CA SER A 95 -1.77 -15.01 7.00
C SER A 95 -3.04 -14.33 6.47
N ALA A 96 -2.91 -13.13 5.88
CA ALA A 96 -4.03 -12.45 5.23
C ALA A 96 -4.58 -13.28 4.05
N LYS A 97 -3.70 -13.82 3.19
CA LYS A 97 -4.07 -14.75 2.12
C LYS A 97 -4.83 -15.97 2.64
N HIS A 98 -4.40 -16.55 3.76
CA HIS A 98 -5.11 -17.69 4.37
C HIS A 98 -6.53 -17.31 4.82
N CYS A 99 -6.70 -16.16 5.48
CA CYS A 99 -8.01 -15.65 5.87
C CYS A 99 -8.93 -15.40 4.65
N LEU A 100 -8.41 -14.75 3.61
CA LEU A 100 -9.15 -14.48 2.37
C LEU A 100 -9.49 -15.76 1.62
N GLY A 101 -8.55 -16.71 1.54
CA GLY A 101 -8.78 -18.03 0.94
C GLY A 101 -9.90 -18.78 1.66
N ARG A 102 -9.92 -18.73 3.00
CA ARG A 102 -11.04 -19.30 3.78
C ARG A 102 -12.36 -18.57 3.50
N ALA A 103 -12.35 -17.24 3.41
CA ALA A 103 -13.55 -16.46 3.08
C ALA A 103 -14.10 -16.84 1.70
N VAL A 104 -13.22 -17.09 0.72
CA VAL A 104 -13.57 -17.58 -0.62
C VAL A 104 -14.17 -18.99 -0.56
N GLU A 105 -13.60 -19.90 0.21
CA GLU A 105 -14.16 -21.25 0.38
C GLU A 105 -15.55 -21.25 1.02
N VAL A 106 -15.77 -20.38 2.02
CA VAL A 106 -17.02 -20.28 2.76
C VAL A 106 -18.12 -19.66 1.90
N CYS A 107 -17.81 -18.60 1.14
CA CYS A 107 -18.79 -17.87 0.34
C CYS A 107 -18.23 -17.50 -1.04
N PRO A 108 -18.17 -18.45 -1.99
CA PRO A 108 -17.53 -18.23 -3.29
C PRO A 108 -18.34 -17.33 -4.25
N ASP A 109 -19.66 -17.24 -4.08
CA ASP A 109 -20.57 -16.63 -5.06
C ASP A 109 -21.23 -15.31 -4.58
N SER A 110 -20.69 -14.68 -3.54
CA SER A 110 -21.15 -13.39 -3.00
C SER A 110 -20.00 -12.66 -2.30
N GLY A 111 -19.96 -11.33 -2.36
CA GLY A 111 -18.89 -10.50 -1.80
C GLY A 111 -17.66 -10.46 -2.71
N PHE A 112 -17.52 -9.40 -3.50
CA PHE A 112 -16.40 -9.26 -4.45
C PHE A 112 -15.10 -8.83 -3.77
N SER A 113 -15.16 -8.12 -2.64
CA SER A 113 -14.02 -7.51 -1.94
C SER A 113 -12.89 -8.49 -1.65
N LYS A 114 -13.18 -9.66 -1.05
CA LYS A 114 -12.17 -10.72 -0.86
C LYS A 114 -11.42 -11.14 -2.12
N TYR A 115 -12.06 -11.13 -3.28
CA TYR A 115 -11.41 -11.47 -4.54
C TYR A 115 -10.52 -10.33 -5.06
N MET A 116 -10.93 -9.07 -4.85
CA MET A 116 -10.09 -7.91 -5.18
C MET A 116 -8.83 -7.90 -4.34
N THR A 117 -8.98 -8.03 -3.02
CA THR A 117 -7.84 -8.08 -2.11
C THR A 117 -6.96 -9.28 -2.41
N LEU A 118 -7.52 -10.47 -2.61
CA LEU A 118 -6.71 -11.64 -2.95
C LEU A 118 -5.97 -11.46 -4.29
N GLY A 119 -6.60 -10.83 -5.28
CA GLY A 119 -5.97 -10.49 -6.56
C GLY A 119 -4.72 -9.63 -6.38
N GLN A 120 -4.76 -8.62 -5.52
CA GLN A 120 -3.61 -7.75 -5.20
C GLN A 120 -2.46 -8.49 -4.50
N LEU A 121 -2.75 -9.59 -3.80
CA LEU A 121 -1.75 -10.37 -3.06
C LEU A 121 -1.17 -11.53 -3.88
N MET A 122 -1.76 -11.83 -5.03
CA MET A 122 -1.35 -12.91 -5.93
C MET A 122 -0.57 -12.36 -7.13
N GLU A 123 0.06 -13.26 -7.88
CA GLU A 123 0.83 -12.92 -9.08
C GLU A 123 0.26 -13.67 -10.29
N GLY A 124 0.46 -13.08 -11.47
CA GLY A 124 0.18 -13.68 -12.77
C GLY A 124 -1.24 -14.25 -12.90
N ALA A 125 -1.35 -15.47 -13.44
CA ALA A 125 -2.63 -16.09 -13.78
C ALA A 125 -3.57 -16.26 -12.58
N SER A 126 -3.05 -16.45 -11.36
CA SER A 126 -3.88 -16.60 -10.17
C SER A 126 -4.52 -15.27 -9.74
N ALA A 127 -3.78 -14.16 -9.85
CA ALA A 127 -4.34 -12.83 -9.64
C ALA A 127 -5.44 -12.53 -10.66
N VAL A 128 -5.19 -12.82 -11.95
CA VAL A 128 -6.18 -12.66 -13.02
C VAL A 128 -7.48 -13.42 -12.72
N GLN A 129 -7.39 -14.67 -12.25
CA GLN A 129 -8.57 -15.46 -11.89
C GLN A 129 -9.36 -14.83 -10.73
N CYS A 130 -8.67 -14.29 -9.72
CA CYS A 130 -9.31 -13.61 -8.61
C CYS A 130 -10.05 -12.36 -9.09
N TYR A 131 -9.38 -11.48 -9.84
CA TYR A 131 -10.03 -10.28 -10.39
C TYR A 131 -11.20 -10.62 -11.30
N GLN A 132 -11.08 -11.62 -12.16
CA GLN A 132 -12.18 -12.05 -13.03
C GLN A 132 -13.40 -12.50 -12.23
N LYS A 133 -13.22 -13.32 -11.19
CA LYS A 133 -14.33 -13.74 -10.33
C LYS A 133 -14.91 -12.56 -9.55
N GLY A 134 -14.05 -11.66 -9.07
CA GLY A 134 -14.49 -10.43 -8.42
C GLY A 134 -15.33 -9.53 -9.34
N ILE A 135 -14.93 -9.37 -10.60
CA ILE A 135 -15.67 -8.60 -11.61
C ILE A 135 -17.01 -9.27 -11.95
N GLU A 136 -17.05 -10.60 -12.07
CA GLU A 136 -18.29 -11.35 -12.23
C GLU A 136 -19.28 -11.05 -11.11
N LEU A 137 -18.81 -11.03 -9.85
CA LEU A 137 -19.63 -10.72 -8.69
C LEU A 137 -20.08 -9.26 -8.64
N MET A 138 -19.19 -8.30 -8.98
CA MET A 138 -19.54 -6.88 -9.09
C MET A 138 -20.64 -6.64 -10.13
N LEU A 139 -20.52 -7.25 -11.31
CA LEU A 139 -21.52 -7.13 -12.38
C LEU A 139 -22.86 -7.76 -11.97
N LYS A 140 -22.82 -8.90 -11.28
CA LYS A 140 -24.03 -9.55 -10.75
C LYS A 140 -24.71 -8.67 -9.70
N GLU A 141 -23.95 -8.12 -8.75
CA GLU A 141 -24.49 -7.22 -7.72
C GLU A 141 -25.12 -5.97 -8.34
N LYS A 142 -24.47 -5.38 -9.35
CA LYS A 142 -25.02 -4.22 -10.08
C LYS A 142 -26.34 -4.58 -10.79
N GLN A 143 -26.41 -5.72 -11.47
CA GLN A 143 -27.64 -6.19 -12.10
C GLN A 143 -28.76 -6.48 -11.09
N GLU A 144 -28.42 -7.08 -9.96
CA GLU A 144 -29.37 -7.35 -8.87
C GLU A 144 -29.88 -6.03 -8.26
N LYS A 145 -29.01 -5.03 -8.08
CA LYS A 145 -29.39 -3.69 -7.63
C LYS A 145 -30.25 -2.96 -8.64
N GLU A 146 -29.94 -2.98 -9.93
CA GLU A 146 -30.79 -2.39 -10.98
C GLU A 146 -32.18 -3.07 -11.02
N ALA A 147 -32.24 -4.37 -10.76
CA ALA A 147 -33.51 -5.11 -10.63
C ALA A 147 -34.26 -4.79 -9.33
N GLN A 148 -33.55 -4.48 -8.24
CA GLN A 148 -34.10 -4.13 -6.92
C GLN A 148 -34.39 -2.64 -6.74
N GLU A 149 -33.78 -1.73 -7.50
CA GLU A 149 -34.16 -0.31 -7.54
C GLU A 149 -35.57 -0.12 -8.15
N VAL A 150 -36.05 -1.09 -8.93
CA VAL A 150 -37.46 -1.23 -9.34
C VAL A 150 -38.36 -1.71 -8.18
N ALA A 151 -37.78 -2.20 -7.07
CA ALA A 151 -38.45 -2.75 -5.90
C ALA A 151 -37.77 -2.36 -4.57
N ALA A 152 -37.75 -1.06 -4.26
CA ALA A 152 -37.46 -0.41 -2.97
C ALA A 152 -36.60 -1.16 -1.91
N ALA A 153 -35.35 -0.70 -1.80
CA ALA A 153 -34.46 -0.54 -0.63
C ALA A 153 -34.69 -1.37 0.67
N ALA A 154 -33.76 -2.29 0.94
CA ALA A 154 -33.29 -2.61 2.30
C ALA A 154 -31.86 -3.19 2.25
N SER A 155 -31.05 -2.80 3.23
CA SER A 155 -29.58 -2.70 3.29
C SER A 155 -28.77 -3.99 3.55
N CYS A 156 -27.48 -3.93 3.21
CA CYS A 156 -26.36 -4.12 4.15
C CYS A 156 -25.24 -3.13 3.79
N ASP A 157 -24.42 -2.80 4.79
CA ASP A 157 -23.59 -1.60 4.96
C ASP A 157 -22.30 -1.56 4.11
N ASP A 158 -22.38 -1.86 2.82
CA ASP A 158 -21.28 -1.67 1.86
C ASP A 158 -21.71 -0.65 0.79
N ARG A 159 -20.81 0.31 0.49
CA ARG A 159 -21.02 1.28 -0.59
C ARG A 159 -21.36 0.54 -1.89
N PRO A 160 -22.27 1.06 -2.74
CA PRO A 160 -22.62 0.36 -3.98
C PRO A 160 -21.41 0.23 -4.91
N VAL A 161 -21.32 -0.93 -5.56
CA VAL A 161 -20.38 -1.16 -6.67
C VAL A 161 -20.58 -0.08 -7.73
N THR A 162 -19.50 0.61 -8.06
CA THR A 162 -19.48 1.65 -9.08
C THR A 162 -18.86 1.13 -10.38
N ASP A 163 -19.13 1.83 -11.48
CA ASP A 163 -18.43 1.57 -12.75
C ASP A 163 -16.91 1.79 -12.64
N ARG A 164 -16.48 2.68 -11.73
CA ARG A 164 -15.07 2.89 -11.39
C ARG A 164 -14.45 1.65 -10.77
N ASP A 165 -15.14 0.97 -9.85
CA ASP A 165 -14.63 -0.26 -9.22
C ASP A 165 -14.39 -1.37 -10.26
N ILE A 166 -15.33 -1.53 -11.19
CA ILE A 166 -15.22 -2.50 -12.30
C ILE A 166 -14.08 -2.10 -13.24
N SER A 167 -13.98 -0.81 -13.57
CA SER A 167 -12.93 -0.27 -14.43
C SER A 167 -11.53 -0.49 -13.82
N ASN A 168 -11.34 -0.20 -12.53
CA ASN A 168 -10.08 -0.40 -11.81
C ASN A 168 -9.69 -1.89 -11.77
N ALA A 169 -10.65 -2.80 -11.52
CA ALA A 169 -10.36 -4.23 -11.53
C ALA A 169 -9.91 -4.73 -12.91
N TYR A 170 -10.46 -4.18 -14.01
CA TYR A 170 -9.95 -4.45 -15.35
C TYR A 170 -8.56 -3.85 -15.58
N CYS A 171 -8.27 -2.67 -15.03
CA CYS A 171 -6.92 -2.08 -15.07
C CYS A 171 -5.90 -3.01 -14.39
N SER A 172 -6.22 -3.55 -13.20
CA SER A 172 -5.34 -4.49 -12.51
C SER A 172 -5.04 -5.73 -13.36
N ILE A 173 -6.03 -6.29 -14.08
CA ILE A 173 -5.79 -7.42 -14.98
C ILE A 173 -4.87 -7.01 -16.14
N ALA A 174 -5.12 -5.87 -16.78
CA ALA A 174 -4.31 -5.41 -17.89
C ALA A 174 -2.85 -5.13 -17.47
N GLU A 175 -2.64 -4.54 -16.28
CA GLU A 175 -1.31 -4.32 -15.71
C GLU A 175 -0.55 -5.62 -15.50
N ILE A 176 -1.21 -6.68 -15.00
CA ILE A 176 -0.60 -8.01 -14.87
C ILE A 176 -0.07 -8.54 -16.22
N TYR A 177 -0.75 -8.24 -17.33
CA TYR A 177 -0.26 -8.62 -18.67
C TYR A 177 0.88 -7.72 -19.19
N LEU A 178 1.08 -6.54 -18.61
CA LEU A 178 2.25 -5.70 -18.87
C LEU A 178 3.44 -6.05 -17.98
N THR A 179 3.23 -6.73 -16.86
CA THR A 179 4.26 -7.10 -15.88
C THR A 179 4.46 -8.61 -15.80
N ASP A 180 3.71 -9.33 -14.96
CA ASP A 180 3.94 -10.73 -14.61
C ASP A 180 3.78 -11.68 -15.81
N CYS A 181 2.80 -11.38 -16.66
CA CYS A 181 2.46 -12.19 -17.83
C CYS A 181 3.01 -11.59 -19.13
N CYS A 182 3.95 -10.64 -19.09
CA CYS A 182 4.44 -9.93 -20.28
C CYS A 182 5.13 -10.83 -21.33
N PHE A 183 5.58 -12.02 -20.94
CA PHE A 183 6.18 -13.01 -21.83
C PHE A 183 5.16 -13.99 -22.45
N ASP A 184 3.88 -13.90 -22.09
CA ASP A 184 2.82 -14.68 -22.75
C ASP A 184 2.62 -14.17 -24.18
N GLU A 185 2.51 -15.08 -25.15
CA GLU A 185 2.27 -14.72 -26.56
C GLU A 185 0.96 -13.94 -26.74
N ALA A 186 -0.02 -14.15 -25.85
CA ALA A 186 -1.29 -13.45 -25.84
C ALA A 186 -1.29 -12.19 -24.95
N ALA A 187 -0.18 -11.83 -24.29
CA ALA A 187 -0.13 -10.74 -23.32
C ALA A 187 -0.61 -9.41 -23.90
N GLU A 188 -0.15 -9.08 -25.11
CA GLU A 188 -0.55 -7.86 -25.80
C GLU A 188 -2.05 -7.82 -26.11
N GLU A 189 -2.61 -8.91 -26.67
CA GLU A 189 -4.03 -9.01 -26.99
C GLU A 189 -4.87 -8.90 -25.73
N LYS A 190 -4.45 -9.57 -24.65
CA LYS A 190 -5.12 -9.56 -23.35
C LYS A 190 -5.06 -8.18 -22.69
N CYS A 191 -3.89 -7.55 -22.66
CA CYS A 191 -3.75 -6.19 -22.17
C CYS A 191 -4.71 -5.25 -22.91
N LYS A 192 -4.72 -5.29 -24.25
CA LYS A 192 -5.63 -4.48 -25.06
C LYS A 192 -7.10 -4.75 -24.72
N GLU A 193 -7.49 -6.03 -24.65
CA GLU A 193 -8.85 -6.45 -24.30
C GLU A 193 -9.30 -5.87 -22.96
N PHE A 194 -8.45 -5.98 -21.93
CA PHE A 194 -8.81 -5.54 -20.58
C PHE A 194 -8.76 -4.01 -20.42
N VAL A 195 -7.84 -3.32 -21.09
CA VAL A 195 -7.87 -1.84 -21.16
C VAL A 195 -9.15 -1.34 -21.83
N GLU A 196 -9.57 -1.96 -22.93
CA GLU A 196 -10.82 -1.59 -23.61
C GLU A 196 -12.05 -1.87 -22.74
N LYS A 197 -12.06 -2.97 -21.98
CA LYS A 197 -13.12 -3.24 -20.99
C LYS A 197 -13.12 -2.23 -19.84
N ALA A 198 -11.95 -1.80 -19.36
CA ALA A 198 -11.84 -0.79 -18.33
C ALA A 198 -12.47 0.54 -18.79
N LEU A 199 -12.12 1.00 -19.99
CA LEU A 199 -12.68 2.23 -20.58
C LEU A 199 -14.16 2.10 -20.96
N ALA A 200 -14.61 0.89 -21.31
CA ALA A 200 -16.03 0.64 -21.56
C ALA A 200 -16.87 0.68 -20.27
N ALA A 201 -16.30 0.25 -19.13
CA ALA A 201 -16.94 0.39 -17.83
C ALA A 201 -16.97 1.86 -17.38
N ASP A 202 -15.83 2.56 -17.47
CA ASP A 202 -15.72 3.98 -17.15
C ASP A 202 -14.73 4.69 -18.08
N GLY A 203 -15.26 5.48 -19.02
CA GLY A 203 -14.46 6.20 -20.04
C GLY A 203 -13.69 7.42 -19.51
N ASP A 204 -13.99 7.86 -18.29
CA ASP A 204 -13.28 8.93 -17.59
C ASP A 204 -12.53 8.39 -16.35
N ASN A 205 -12.16 7.09 -16.38
CA ASN A 205 -11.21 6.55 -15.41
C ASN A 205 -9.78 6.99 -15.74
N PRO A 206 -9.12 7.83 -14.91
CA PRO A 206 -7.75 8.27 -15.14
C PRO A 206 -6.75 7.11 -15.16
N GLU A 207 -6.96 6.05 -14.39
CA GLU A 207 -6.09 4.87 -14.38
C GLU A 207 -6.20 4.09 -15.69
N ALA A 208 -7.42 3.87 -16.18
CA ALA A 208 -7.64 3.22 -17.48
C ALA A 208 -7.06 4.03 -18.65
N LEU A 209 -7.18 5.35 -18.60
CA LEU A 209 -6.58 6.26 -19.58
C LEU A 209 -5.05 6.20 -19.56
N GLN A 210 -4.44 6.19 -18.36
CA GLN A 210 -2.99 6.03 -18.18
C GLN A 210 -2.49 4.69 -18.71
N LEU A 211 -3.21 3.61 -18.41
CA LEU A 211 -2.87 2.28 -18.87
C LEU A 211 -2.98 2.15 -20.40
N LYS A 212 -4.00 2.77 -21.00
CA LYS A 212 -4.12 2.86 -22.46
C LYS A 212 -2.97 3.66 -23.07
N ALA A 213 -2.57 4.78 -22.47
CA ALA A 213 -1.41 5.55 -22.92
C ALA A 213 -0.13 4.70 -22.86
N SER A 214 0.10 3.98 -21.75
CA SER A 214 1.24 3.05 -21.61
C SER A 214 1.22 1.95 -22.67
N PHE A 215 0.05 1.38 -22.97
CA PHE A 215 -0.10 0.39 -24.03
C PHE A 215 0.25 0.97 -25.41
N LEU A 216 -0.22 2.18 -25.73
CA LEU A 216 0.06 2.84 -27.01
C LEU A 216 1.54 3.21 -27.17
N LEU A 217 2.23 3.60 -26.09
CA LEU A 217 3.68 3.81 -26.10
C LEU A 217 4.42 2.52 -26.50
N SER A 218 4.00 1.36 -26.00
CA SER A 218 4.56 0.06 -26.44
C SER A 218 4.35 -0.23 -27.93
N LYS A 219 3.36 0.43 -28.56
CA LYS A 219 3.06 0.35 -30.00
C LYS A 219 3.72 1.46 -30.82
N GLN A 220 4.48 2.36 -30.18
CA GLN A 220 5.05 3.57 -30.77
C GLN A 220 3.99 4.57 -31.28
N GLU A 221 2.78 4.52 -30.72
CA GLU A 221 1.67 5.42 -31.04
C GLU A 221 1.68 6.63 -30.08
N ILE A 222 2.75 7.45 -30.18
CA ILE A 222 3.09 8.50 -29.20
C ILE A 222 2.02 9.59 -29.11
N GLU A 223 1.46 10.04 -30.24
CA GLU A 223 0.51 11.17 -30.26
C GLU A 223 -0.81 10.83 -29.54
N GLU A 224 -1.36 9.63 -29.78
CA GLU A 224 -2.59 9.19 -29.10
C GLU A 224 -2.32 8.91 -27.61
N ALA A 225 -1.15 8.35 -27.27
CA ALA A 225 -0.74 8.20 -25.87
C ALA A 225 -0.69 9.55 -25.14
N LYS A 226 -0.13 10.57 -25.80
CA LYS A 226 -0.04 11.95 -25.30
C LYS A 226 -1.40 12.58 -25.07
N GLU A 227 -2.35 12.39 -25.97
CA GLU A 227 -3.73 12.88 -25.79
C GLU A 227 -4.41 12.22 -24.58
N LEU A 228 -4.27 10.90 -24.42
CA LEU A 228 -4.89 10.15 -23.33
C LEU A 228 -4.28 10.45 -21.97
N ILE A 229 -2.95 10.57 -21.87
CA ILE A 229 -2.30 10.90 -20.60
C ILE A 229 -2.68 12.30 -20.14
N LYS A 230 -2.74 13.28 -21.05
CA LYS A 230 -3.20 14.64 -20.75
C LYS A 230 -4.67 14.65 -20.33
N LYS A 231 -5.53 13.86 -20.99
CA LYS A 231 -6.91 13.66 -20.55
C LYS A 231 -6.95 13.13 -19.12
N SER A 232 -6.20 12.07 -18.81
CA SER A 232 -6.13 11.50 -17.47
C SER A 232 -5.77 12.56 -16.42
N VAL A 233 -4.65 13.27 -16.60
CA VAL A 233 -4.16 14.29 -15.66
C VAL A 233 -5.20 15.39 -15.43
N SER A 234 -5.90 15.83 -16.49
CA SER A 234 -6.92 16.88 -16.38
C SER A 234 -8.11 16.54 -15.47
N LEU A 235 -8.33 15.25 -15.17
CA LEU A 235 -9.46 14.79 -14.35
C LEU A 235 -9.20 14.92 -12.83
N TRP A 236 -7.93 14.98 -12.40
CA TRP A 236 -7.56 14.93 -10.99
C TRP A 236 -6.54 15.99 -10.55
N LEU A 237 -5.54 16.33 -11.36
CA LEU A 237 -4.45 17.22 -10.93
C LEU A 237 -4.94 18.61 -10.49
N PRO A 238 -5.85 19.31 -11.21
CA PRO A 238 -6.32 20.61 -10.77
C PRO A 238 -7.08 20.60 -9.44
N LYS A 239 -7.77 19.49 -9.12
CA LYS A 239 -8.49 19.34 -7.85
C LYS A 239 -7.53 19.12 -6.69
N LEU A 240 -6.50 18.30 -6.92
CA LEU A 240 -5.43 18.05 -5.95
C LEU A 240 -4.70 19.36 -5.62
N GLN A 241 -4.22 20.08 -6.63
CA GLN A 241 -3.51 21.36 -6.44
C GLN A 241 -4.38 22.44 -5.78
N ALA A 242 -5.70 22.44 -6.04
CA ALA A 242 -6.59 23.39 -5.38
C ALA A 242 -6.72 23.13 -3.87
N SER A 243 -6.66 21.86 -3.45
CA SER A 243 -6.78 21.47 -2.04
C SER A 243 -5.62 21.96 -1.17
N ASP A 244 -4.43 22.12 -1.74
CA ASP A 244 -3.22 22.58 -1.04
C ASP A 244 -3.20 24.10 -0.80
N THR A 245 -4.05 24.88 -1.48
CA THR A 245 -4.00 26.35 -1.47
C THR A 245 -4.87 27.03 -0.41
N ASP A 246 -5.33 26.32 0.62
CA ASP A 246 -6.20 26.85 1.72
C ASP A 246 -7.51 27.52 1.21
N THR A 247 -7.88 27.34 -0.07
CA THR A 247 -9.09 27.91 -0.66
C THR A 247 -10.33 27.04 -0.41
N ALA A 248 -10.13 25.80 0.05
CA ALA A 248 -11.18 24.92 0.53
C ALA A 248 -11.44 25.22 2.02
N GLY A 249 -12.45 26.05 2.31
CA GLY A 249 -12.89 26.26 3.70
C GLY A 249 -13.32 24.94 4.35
N ASP A 250 -13.36 24.90 5.70
CA ASP A 250 -13.63 23.81 6.67
C ASP A 250 -14.70 22.72 6.32
N ALA A 251 -14.75 22.21 5.10
CA ALA A 251 -15.53 21.06 4.69
C ALA A 251 -14.70 19.79 4.95
N GLU A 252 -15.37 18.68 5.29
CA GLU A 252 -14.75 17.37 5.47
C GLU A 252 -13.80 17.07 4.31
N PHE A 253 -12.51 16.92 4.64
CA PHE A 253 -11.44 16.63 3.71
C PHE A 253 -11.43 15.12 3.44
N ASP A 254 -12.02 14.69 2.31
CA ASP A 254 -11.87 13.31 1.82
C ASP A 254 -10.74 13.27 0.78
N ALA A 255 -9.56 12.80 1.20
CA ALA A 255 -8.39 12.67 0.34
C ALA A 255 -8.64 11.77 -0.89
N VAL A 256 -9.51 10.76 -0.76
CA VAL A 256 -9.85 9.81 -1.83
C VAL A 256 -10.74 10.48 -2.88
N GLU A 257 -11.63 11.39 -2.47
CA GLU A 257 -12.44 12.19 -3.40
C GLU A 257 -11.60 13.23 -4.16
N ILE A 258 -10.55 13.77 -3.53
CA ILE A 258 -9.68 14.80 -4.11
C ILE A 258 -8.77 14.19 -5.18
N CYS A 259 -8.08 13.08 -4.88
CA CYS A 259 -7.24 12.38 -5.84
C CYS A 259 -7.56 10.87 -5.85
N PRO A 260 -8.41 10.41 -6.77
CA PRO A 260 -8.77 8.99 -6.87
C PRO A 260 -7.66 8.12 -7.49
N VAL A 261 -6.46 8.68 -7.72
CA VAL A 261 -5.34 8.03 -8.41
C VAL A 261 -4.26 7.66 -7.37
N PRO A 262 -3.94 6.36 -7.21
CA PRO A 262 -2.91 5.92 -6.28
C PRO A 262 -1.55 6.57 -6.52
N TYR A 263 -0.74 6.69 -5.46
CA TYR A 263 0.62 7.26 -5.52
C TYR A 263 1.49 6.59 -6.59
N SER A 264 1.49 5.25 -6.65
CA SER A 264 2.24 4.46 -7.64
C SER A 264 1.78 4.76 -9.07
N THR A 265 0.47 4.89 -9.28
CA THR A 265 -0.14 5.21 -10.57
C THR A 265 0.23 6.63 -11.00
N ARG A 266 0.24 7.61 -10.09
CA ARG A 266 0.75 8.98 -10.37
C ARG A 266 2.25 9.00 -10.67
N MET A 267 3.06 8.18 -10.00
CA MET A 267 4.48 8.04 -10.33
C MET A 267 4.66 7.46 -11.75
N GLN A 268 3.84 6.49 -12.14
CA GLN A 268 3.84 5.97 -13.51
C GLN A 268 3.36 7.02 -14.52
N CYS A 269 2.36 7.83 -14.16
CA CYS A 269 1.91 8.97 -14.96
C CYS A 269 3.05 9.95 -15.27
N ALA A 270 3.86 10.33 -14.26
CA ALA A 270 5.02 11.20 -14.46
C ALA A 270 6.03 10.63 -15.47
N LYS A 271 6.29 9.31 -15.43
CA LYS A 271 7.17 8.61 -16.39
C LYS A 271 6.60 8.66 -17.82
N ILE A 272 5.31 8.36 -17.99
CA ILE A 272 4.63 8.43 -19.29
C ILE A 272 4.69 9.86 -19.84
N LEU A 273 4.48 10.88 -19.00
CA LEU A 273 4.56 12.29 -19.39
C LEU A 273 5.96 12.68 -19.90
N ILE A 274 7.03 12.16 -19.28
CA ILE A 274 8.40 12.35 -19.79
C ILE A 274 8.55 11.69 -21.17
N GLU A 275 8.06 10.47 -21.34
CA GLU A 275 8.17 9.72 -22.60
C GLU A 275 7.41 10.38 -23.76
N VAL A 276 6.30 11.08 -23.48
CA VAL A 276 5.55 11.88 -24.48
C VAL A 276 5.98 13.36 -24.56
N GLU A 277 7.13 13.69 -23.97
CA GLU A 277 7.75 15.02 -23.95
C GLU A 277 6.88 16.13 -23.31
N GLU A 278 5.99 15.78 -22.37
CA GLU A 278 5.20 16.71 -21.56
C GLU A 278 5.91 16.97 -20.21
N TYR A 279 7.11 17.54 -20.28
CA TYR A 279 8.02 17.69 -19.13
C TYR A 279 7.51 18.59 -18.01
N GLU A 280 6.87 19.71 -18.36
CA GLU A 280 6.26 20.63 -17.38
C GLU A 280 5.16 19.91 -16.59
N LEU A 281 4.25 19.23 -17.30
CA LEU A 281 3.18 18.47 -16.66
C LEU A 281 3.70 17.30 -15.83
N SER A 282 4.79 16.65 -16.26
CA SER A 282 5.47 15.63 -15.45
C SER A 282 6.03 16.19 -14.14
N THR A 283 6.58 17.42 -14.20
CA THR A 283 7.07 18.14 -13.03
C THR A 283 5.92 18.45 -12.08
N ASP A 284 4.81 19.03 -12.58
CA ASP A 284 3.63 19.35 -11.77
C ASP A 284 3.08 18.11 -11.05
N VAL A 285 2.97 16.97 -11.75
CA VAL A 285 2.54 15.71 -11.14
C VAL A 285 3.53 15.22 -10.08
N SER A 286 4.83 15.32 -10.37
CA SER A 286 5.88 14.84 -9.45
C SER A 286 6.01 15.71 -8.20
N GLU A 287 5.73 17.01 -8.29
CA GLU A 287 5.67 17.89 -7.12
C GLU A 287 4.57 17.47 -6.15
N THR A 288 3.38 17.10 -6.65
CA THR A 288 2.32 16.54 -5.78
C THR A 288 2.73 15.24 -5.09
N LEU A 289 3.64 14.46 -5.68
CA LEU A 289 4.18 13.26 -5.05
C LEU A 289 5.19 13.59 -3.95
N LEU A 290 5.95 14.68 -4.09
CA LEU A 290 6.87 15.15 -3.05
C LEU A 290 6.12 15.77 -1.88
N ASP A 291 5.02 16.48 -2.14
CA ASP A 291 4.17 17.06 -1.09
C ASP A 291 3.60 15.96 -0.17
N GLU A 292 3.28 14.79 -0.74
CA GLU A 292 2.84 13.62 0.02
C GLU A 292 4.01 12.84 0.67
N ASN A 293 5.12 12.66 -0.04
CA ASN A 293 6.28 11.93 0.45
C ASN A 293 7.59 12.38 -0.21
N ASP A 294 8.37 13.17 0.51
CA ASP A 294 9.67 13.71 0.07
C ASP A 294 10.85 12.74 0.27
N GLU A 295 10.61 11.54 0.82
CA GLU A 295 11.63 10.52 1.08
C GLU A 295 11.79 9.50 -0.05
N VAL A 296 11.20 9.76 -1.23
CA VAL A 296 11.29 8.87 -2.41
C VAL A 296 12.31 9.41 -3.43
N PRO A 297 13.52 8.83 -3.56
CA PRO A 297 14.55 9.32 -4.47
C PRO A 297 14.12 9.38 -5.93
N ASP A 298 13.30 8.42 -6.37
CA ASP A 298 12.78 8.34 -7.73
C ASP A 298 11.99 9.59 -8.13
N VAL A 299 11.20 10.17 -7.22
CA VAL A 299 10.37 11.35 -7.54
C VAL A 299 11.25 12.59 -7.74
N TRP A 300 12.25 12.80 -6.87
CA TRP A 300 13.26 13.84 -7.04
C TRP A 300 14.01 13.68 -8.37
N TYR A 301 14.38 12.43 -8.71
CA TYR A 301 15.04 12.12 -9.97
C TYR A 301 14.15 12.43 -11.18
N LEU A 302 12.85 12.07 -11.15
CA LEU A 302 11.92 12.33 -12.25
C LEU A 302 11.81 13.83 -12.55
N ILE A 303 11.71 14.68 -11.52
CA ILE A 303 11.70 16.13 -11.70
C ILE A 303 13.02 16.63 -12.28
N GLY A 304 14.15 16.17 -11.72
CA GLY A 304 15.48 16.54 -12.19
C GLY A 304 15.72 16.14 -13.65
N TRP A 305 15.28 14.95 -14.03
CA TRP A 305 15.39 14.42 -15.39
C TRP A 305 14.46 15.14 -16.36
N ALA A 306 13.21 15.41 -15.98
CA ALA A 306 12.28 16.22 -16.78
C ALA A 306 12.85 17.63 -17.05
N ASN A 307 13.43 18.29 -16.03
CA ASN A 307 14.09 19.59 -16.18
C ASN A 307 15.34 19.49 -17.06
N TYR A 308 16.14 18.42 -16.94
CA TYR A 308 17.29 18.20 -17.83
C TYR A 308 16.85 18.10 -19.29
N LEU A 309 15.78 17.36 -19.58
CA LEU A 309 15.28 17.13 -20.94
C LEU A 309 14.68 18.39 -21.60
N GLN A 310 14.16 19.33 -20.80
CA GLN A 310 13.67 20.63 -21.32
C GLN A 310 14.78 21.52 -21.90
N GLY A 311 16.03 21.32 -21.46
CA GLY A 311 17.20 22.01 -22.01
C GLY A 311 17.79 23.08 -21.10
N GLN A 312 18.66 23.91 -21.68
CA GLN A 312 19.64 24.72 -20.94
C GLN A 312 19.03 25.68 -19.92
N ASP A 313 17.85 26.23 -20.21
CA ASP A 313 17.17 27.18 -19.33
C ASP A 313 16.71 26.52 -18.01
N TYR A 314 16.57 25.19 -17.99
CA TYR A 314 16.14 24.39 -16.84
C TYR A 314 17.28 23.63 -16.16
N TYR A 315 18.52 23.77 -16.63
CA TYR A 315 19.68 23.05 -16.07
C TYR A 315 19.98 23.41 -14.61
N GLY A 316 19.64 24.63 -14.17
CA GLY A 316 19.72 25.02 -12.76
C GLY A 316 18.80 24.15 -11.89
N ASN A 317 17.53 24.03 -12.29
CA ASN A 317 16.54 23.19 -11.63
C ASN A 317 16.95 21.71 -11.69
N ALA A 318 17.37 21.23 -12.86
CA ALA A 318 17.82 19.85 -13.03
C ALA A 318 18.92 19.49 -12.03
N ARG A 319 19.95 20.34 -11.89
CA ARG A 319 21.02 20.16 -10.88
C ARG A 319 20.46 20.11 -9.47
N HIS A 320 19.60 21.05 -9.10
CA HIS A 320 19.02 21.12 -7.76
C HIS A 320 18.29 19.82 -7.39
N TYR A 321 17.35 19.39 -8.24
CA TYR A 321 16.54 18.19 -8.01
C TYR A 321 17.37 16.90 -8.04
N LEU A 322 18.37 16.79 -8.92
CA LEU A 322 19.27 15.63 -8.96
C LEU A 322 20.19 15.55 -7.72
N HIS A 323 20.67 16.67 -7.21
CA HIS A 323 21.40 16.69 -5.94
C HIS A 323 20.52 16.26 -4.77
N LYS A 324 19.25 16.73 -4.74
CA LYS A 324 18.27 16.29 -3.74
C LYS A 324 17.96 14.80 -3.86
N ALA A 325 17.78 14.28 -5.07
CA ALA A 325 17.60 12.85 -5.31
C ALA A 325 18.75 12.04 -4.70
N LYS A 326 20.01 12.48 -4.90
CA LYS A 326 21.20 11.84 -4.32
C LYS A 326 21.25 11.95 -2.79
N GLU A 327 20.89 13.10 -2.22
CA GLU A 327 20.80 13.30 -0.76
C GLU A 327 19.80 12.32 -0.13
N VAL A 328 18.59 12.26 -0.67
CA VAL A 328 17.52 11.38 -0.20
C VAL A 328 17.91 9.91 -0.39
N TYR A 329 18.49 9.55 -1.55
CA TYR A 329 19.00 8.20 -1.83
C TYR A 329 19.91 7.68 -0.71
N VAL A 330 20.86 8.49 -0.26
CA VAL A 330 21.79 8.15 0.82
C VAL A 330 21.06 8.09 2.17
N LYS A 331 20.20 9.08 2.46
CA LYS A 331 19.42 9.17 3.71
C LYS A 331 18.58 7.91 3.94
N VAL A 332 17.83 7.46 2.93
CA VAL A 332 16.93 6.30 3.05
C VAL A 332 17.62 4.96 2.78
N LYS A 333 18.92 4.97 2.45
CA LYS A 333 19.70 3.78 2.07
C LYS A 333 19.08 3.02 0.90
N TYR A 334 18.70 3.76 -0.13
CA TYR A 334 18.10 3.21 -1.34
C TYR A 334 19.10 2.29 -2.08
N GLN A 335 18.60 1.28 -2.79
CA GLN A 335 19.45 0.19 -3.34
C GLN A 335 19.39 0.07 -4.87
N ASP A 336 18.84 1.07 -5.57
CA ASP A 336 18.89 1.10 -7.03
C ASP A 336 20.22 1.71 -7.52
N LEU A 337 21.17 0.87 -7.89
CA LEU A 337 22.47 1.33 -8.40
C LEU A 337 22.38 1.95 -9.80
N ALA A 338 21.39 1.56 -10.60
CA ALA A 338 21.22 2.10 -11.95
C ALA A 338 20.72 3.54 -11.88
N LEU A 339 19.75 3.81 -10.99
CA LEU A 339 19.27 5.16 -10.70
C LEU A 339 20.42 6.07 -10.23
N LEU A 340 21.21 5.63 -9.25
CA LEU A 340 22.34 6.41 -8.74
C LEU A 340 23.39 6.69 -9.83
N GLY A 341 23.69 5.69 -10.65
CA GLY A 341 24.60 5.84 -11.78
C GLY A 341 24.14 6.91 -12.76
N HIS A 342 22.85 6.89 -13.14
CA HIS A 342 22.31 7.89 -14.05
C HIS A 342 22.24 9.30 -13.44
N ILE A 343 21.91 9.42 -12.15
CA ILE A 343 21.99 10.71 -11.43
C ILE A 343 23.41 11.29 -11.52
N ASP A 344 24.43 10.46 -11.28
CA ASP A 344 25.83 10.88 -11.32
C ASP A 344 26.28 11.28 -12.74
N GLU A 345 25.81 10.57 -13.77
CA GLU A 345 26.04 10.91 -15.17
C GLU A 345 25.45 12.28 -15.51
N LEU A 346 24.18 12.50 -15.20
CA LEU A 346 23.49 13.78 -15.46
C LEU A 346 24.15 14.95 -14.71
N LEU A 347 24.48 14.78 -13.43
CA LEU A 347 25.16 15.80 -12.64
C LEU A 347 26.54 16.14 -13.22
N LYS A 348 27.28 15.15 -13.72
CA LYS A 348 28.57 15.35 -14.37
C LYS A 348 28.44 16.15 -15.66
N GLU A 349 27.41 15.88 -16.47
CA GLU A 349 27.13 16.63 -17.70
C GLU A 349 26.69 18.07 -17.43
N LEU A 350 25.87 18.27 -16.39
CA LEU A 350 25.38 19.58 -15.98
C LEU A 350 26.48 20.47 -15.37
N GLY A 351 27.55 19.87 -14.84
CA GLY A 351 28.66 20.57 -14.19
C GLY A 351 28.26 21.27 -12.88
N PRO A 352 29.15 22.07 -12.27
CA PRO A 352 28.92 22.71 -10.96
C PRO A 352 27.89 23.86 -10.98
N GLY A 353 27.30 24.17 -12.13
CA GLY A 353 26.41 25.33 -12.29
C GLY A 353 27.14 26.67 -12.35
N ARG A 354 26.38 27.76 -12.49
CA ARG A 354 26.91 29.14 -12.37
C ARG A 354 26.78 29.58 -10.91
N GLU A 355 27.63 30.50 -10.45
CA GLU A 355 27.62 30.96 -9.04
C GLU A 355 26.23 31.44 -8.57
N GLU A 356 25.41 31.99 -9.47
CA GLU A 356 24.02 32.43 -9.20
C GLU A 356 23.05 31.28 -8.87
N ASP A 357 23.35 30.02 -9.26
CA ASP A 357 22.53 28.84 -8.98
C ASP A 357 22.80 28.23 -7.59
N THR A 358 23.87 28.68 -6.91
CA THR A 358 24.43 28.00 -5.72
C THR A 358 23.98 28.57 -4.37
N GLU A 359 23.12 29.59 -4.34
CA GLU A 359 22.70 30.21 -3.07
C GLU A 359 21.92 29.25 -2.12
N GLY A 360 21.54 28.06 -2.58
CA GLY A 360 20.85 27.04 -1.77
C GLY A 360 21.63 25.77 -1.43
N VAL A 361 22.81 25.52 -2.01
CA VAL A 361 23.51 24.22 -1.87
C VAL A 361 24.86 24.40 -1.19
N LYS A 362 24.91 24.19 0.13
CA LYS A 362 26.18 23.87 0.79
C LYS A 362 26.51 22.41 0.48
N GLU A 363 27.58 22.19 -0.26
CA GLU A 363 28.14 20.85 -0.44
C GLU A 363 28.35 20.19 0.94
N PRO A 364 27.95 18.92 1.14
CA PRO A 364 28.35 18.19 2.31
C PRO A 364 29.86 17.91 2.21
N ASP A 365 30.61 18.34 3.23
CA ASP A 365 32.03 18.05 3.42
C ASP A 365 32.21 16.53 3.62
N VAL A 366 32.43 15.80 2.52
CA VAL A 366 32.79 14.38 2.59
C VAL A 366 34.30 14.28 2.78
N GLY A 367 34.74 14.55 4.00
CA GLY A 367 36.10 14.26 4.46
C GLY A 367 36.37 12.76 4.50
N LEU A 368 36.61 12.16 3.33
CA LEU A 368 37.24 10.84 3.22
C LEU A 368 38.75 11.04 3.28
N GLU A 369 39.30 11.00 4.49
CA GLU A 369 40.75 10.80 4.70
C GLU A 369 41.13 9.42 4.16
N ILE A 370 41.68 9.40 2.95
CA ILE A 370 42.42 8.26 2.44
C ILE A 370 43.75 8.25 3.20
N GLU A 371 43.86 7.44 4.25
CA GLU A 371 45.15 7.11 4.86
C GLU A 371 46.00 6.37 3.82
N SER A 372 46.91 7.10 3.18
CA SER A 372 48.01 6.52 2.41
C SER A 372 49.03 5.96 3.39
N SER A 373 49.06 4.64 3.56
CA SER A 373 50.15 3.95 4.25
C SER A 373 51.38 3.88 3.34
N ASP A 374 52.20 4.93 3.36
CA ASP A 374 53.60 4.86 2.93
C ASP A 374 54.46 4.73 4.20
N ASP A 375 55.03 3.54 4.41
CA ASP A 375 56.17 3.26 5.30
C ASP A 375 56.80 1.95 4.78
N GLU A 376 58.08 1.74 4.59
CA GLU A 376 59.31 2.52 4.64
C GLU A 376 60.37 1.58 4.03
N GLU A 377 61.26 2.08 3.18
CA GLU A 377 62.50 1.37 2.82
C GLU A 377 63.37 1.21 4.09
N MET A 378 63.75 -0.02 4.44
CA MET A 378 64.90 -0.27 5.32
C MET A 378 66.04 -0.86 4.49
N ASP A 379 67.01 0.00 4.17
CA ASP A 379 68.40 -0.38 3.90
C ASP A 379 69.04 -0.93 5.19
N GLN A 380 69.48 -2.19 5.16
CA GLN A 380 70.74 -2.67 5.74
C GLN A 380 71.14 -4.07 5.25
#